data_AF-A8MLM3-F1
#
_entry.id   AF-A8MLM3-F1
#
_cell.length_a   1.000
_cell.length_b   1.000
_cell.length_c   1.000
_cell.angle_alpha   90.00
_cell.angle_beta   90.00
_cell.angle_gamma   90.00
#
_symmetry.space_group_name_H-M   'P 1'
#
loop_
_entity.id
_entity.type
_entity.pdbx_description
1 polymer ?
#
loop_
_entity_poly.entity_id
_entity_poly.type
_entity_poly.pdbx_seq_one_letter_code
_entity_poly.pdbx_strand_id
1 'polypeptide(L)'
;MKRRGTGIGSIMYGTGYGNGFPDVSKAVAELCMDGRVAIYVGATEVGQGAKTIMSQIPAEALGIAVEDIVFICEDSSITPDAGTAAASRQTYNTGNAIKIAAENLREQILVKSKEALGLNTTVGLDIKGGRVFIKSFPSKTITLKELGEMLKAQPLRAEGQFTAQTTQIDTETGQGAPYWPYTFSVYGIEVEVDTNTGIVEILHAVCAQDVGRAINPRLIEGQMDGGFAMGLGYAIFEDLNLQKGAIRNNAFSSYLIPTAMDVPELEKIIIEDPESTGPFGAKGIGEPVMLGVAPAILNAIYNATGVRINEIPVTPDIVLKALKEKPI
;
A
#
# COMPACT_ATOMS: atom_id res chain seq x y z
N MET A 1 29.87 27.84 -7.08
CA MET A 1 28.79 28.82 -6.81
C MET A 1 27.55 28.00 -6.50
N LYS A 2 26.71 28.39 -5.55
CA LYS A 2 25.47 27.67 -5.28
C LYS A 2 24.37 28.13 -6.23
N ARG A 3 23.65 27.18 -6.84
CA ARG A 3 22.52 27.46 -7.74
C ARG A 3 21.31 26.64 -7.32
N ARG A 4 20.13 27.25 -7.36
CA ARG A 4 18.88 26.58 -6.99
C ARG A 4 18.05 26.25 -8.21
N GLY A 5 17.28 25.18 -8.10
CA GLY A 5 16.35 24.78 -9.14
C GLY A 5 15.24 23.91 -8.59
N THR A 6 14.14 23.87 -9.33
CA THR A 6 12.95 23.09 -8.99
C THR A 6 12.65 22.09 -10.09
N GLY A 7 12.18 20.90 -9.71
CA GLY A 7 11.84 19.83 -10.63
C GLY A 7 10.58 19.10 -10.22
N ILE A 8 9.87 18.58 -11.23
CA ILE A 8 8.68 17.76 -11.05
C ILE A 8 8.97 16.36 -11.57
N GLY A 9 8.47 15.35 -10.86
CA GLY A 9 8.46 13.95 -11.27
C GLY A 9 7.07 13.37 -11.07
N SER A 10 6.45 12.89 -12.14
CA SER A 10 5.11 12.29 -12.12
C SER A 10 5.19 10.82 -12.51
N ILE A 11 4.39 9.98 -11.88
CA ILE A 11 4.35 8.55 -12.16
C ILE A 11 2.91 8.05 -12.29
N MET A 12 2.78 6.94 -13.01
CA MET A 12 1.61 6.08 -13.06
C MET A 12 2.10 4.66 -12.81
N TYR A 13 1.48 3.95 -11.88
CA TYR A 13 1.89 2.61 -11.46
C TYR A 13 0.70 1.66 -11.48
N GLY A 14 0.84 0.54 -12.19
CA GLY A 14 -0.16 -0.52 -12.23
C GLY A 14 0.00 -1.47 -11.05
N THR A 15 -1.09 -1.71 -10.31
CA THR A 15 -1.07 -2.61 -9.13
C THR A 15 -1.27 -4.07 -9.56
N GLY A 16 -0.62 -5.00 -8.86
CA GLY A 16 -0.76 -6.44 -9.06
C GLY A 16 0.29 -7.05 -10.00
N TYR A 17 0.31 -8.38 -10.10
CA TYR A 17 1.27 -9.10 -10.96
C TYR A 17 1.10 -8.77 -12.45
N GLY A 18 -0.14 -8.54 -12.84
CA GLY A 18 -0.53 -8.09 -14.16
C GLY A 18 -0.33 -9.09 -15.30
N ASN A 19 -0.49 -8.59 -16.52
CA ASN A 19 -0.34 -9.30 -17.78
C ASN A 19 -1.16 -10.60 -17.87
N GLY A 20 -2.39 -10.59 -17.34
CA GLY A 20 -3.27 -11.76 -17.33
C GLY A 20 -2.84 -12.89 -16.39
N PHE A 21 -1.82 -12.66 -15.55
CA PHE A 21 -1.45 -13.59 -14.49
C PHE A 21 -2.63 -13.73 -13.50
N PRO A 22 -2.97 -14.96 -13.06
CA PRO A 22 -4.08 -15.18 -12.14
C PRO A 22 -3.72 -14.68 -10.74
N ASP A 23 -3.84 -13.38 -10.56
CA ASP A 23 -3.52 -12.67 -9.32
C ASP A 23 -4.65 -12.84 -8.30
N VAL A 24 -4.64 -13.99 -7.63
CA VAL A 24 -5.68 -14.44 -6.69
C VAL A 24 -5.26 -14.19 -5.24
N SER A 25 -6.17 -13.67 -4.42
CA SER A 25 -6.06 -13.71 -2.95
C SER A 25 -7.28 -14.40 -2.36
N LYS A 26 -7.07 -15.17 -1.29
CA LYS A 26 -8.13 -15.82 -0.52
C LYS A 26 -8.03 -15.45 0.95
N ALA A 27 -9.17 -15.40 1.63
CA ALA A 27 -9.26 -15.18 3.06
C ALA A 27 -10.44 -15.98 3.64
N VAL A 28 -10.39 -16.19 4.95
CA VAL A 28 -11.48 -16.80 5.71
C VAL A 28 -11.81 -15.91 6.91
N ALA A 29 -13.09 -15.69 7.17
CA ALA A 29 -13.58 -15.06 8.39
C ALA A 29 -14.36 -16.07 9.22
N GLU A 30 -14.12 -16.10 10.53
CA GLU A 30 -14.77 -17.02 11.47
C GLU A 30 -15.26 -16.28 12.73
N LEU A 31 -16.50 -16.54 13.15
CA LEU A 31 -17.02 -16.05 14.43
C LEU A 31 -16.56 -16.97 15.56
N CYS A 32 -15.75 -16.42 16.48
CA CYS A 32 -15.25 -17.14 17.64
C CYS A 32 -16.32 -17.26 18.75
N MET A 33 -16.13 -18.23 19.65
CA MET A 33 -17.04 -18.47 20.79
C MET A 33 -17.17 -17.25 21.71
N ASP A 34 -16.11 -16.43 21.84
CA ASP A 34 -16.10 -15.23 22.68
C ASP A 34 -16.73 -14.00 22.00
N GLY A 35 -17.20 -14.14 20.76
CA GLY A 35 -17.81 -13.07 19.96
C GLY A 35 -16.85 -12.25 19.12
N ARG A 36 -15.53 -12.52 19.19
CA ARG A 36 -14.53 -11.95 18.28
C ARG A 36 -14.60 -12.60 16.90
N VAL A 37 -13.96 -11.98 15.92
CA VAL A 37 -13.88 -12.51 14.56
C VAL A 37 -12.44 -12.78 14.18
N ALA A 38 -12.14 -14.04 13.89
CA ALA A 38 -10.84 -14.45 13.37
C ALA A 38 -10.78 -14.29 11.86
N ILE A 39 -9.68 -13.74 11.34
CA ILE A 39 -9.41 -13.57 9.91
C ILE A 39 -8.16 -14.37 9.58
N TYR A 40 -8.31 -15.42 8.75
CA TYR A 40 -7.21 -16.26 8.30
C TYR A 40 -6.83 -15.87 6.87
N VAL A 41 -5.57 -15.49 6.67
CA VAL A 41 -5.08 -15.06 5.36
C VAL A 41 -3.57 -15.20 5.27
N GLY A 42 -3.06 -15.77 4.16
CA GLY A 42 -1.63 -15.96 3.90
C GLY A 42 -0.89 -14.67 3.52
N ALA A 43 -1.32 -13.52 4.04
CA ALA A 43 -0.66 -12.23 3.82
C ALA A 43 0.65 -12.17 4.62
N THR A 44 1.67 -11.49 4.08
CA THR A 44 2.95 -11.27 4.77
C THR A 44 3.12 -9.81 5.17
N GLU A 45 3.51 -9.58 6.42
CA GLU A 45 3.87 -8.28 6.97
C GLU A 45 5.39 -8.10 6.91
N VAL A 46 5.84 -7.09 6.17
CA VAL A 46 7.25 -6.74 6.03
C VAL A 46 7.56 -5.33 6.55
N GLY A 47 6.63 -4.72 7.29
CA GLY A 47 6.73 -3.38 7.86
C GLY A 47 5.83 -2.34 7.19
N GLN A 48 5.10 -2.73 6.15
CA GLN A 48 4.16 -1.85 5.43
C GLN A 48 2.86 -1.58 6.18
N GLY A 49 2.58 -2.31 7.26
CA GLY A 49 1.39 -2.12 8.09
C GLY A 49 0.17 -2.93 7.65
N ALA A 50 0.38 -4.02 6.89
CA ALA A 50 -0.64 -4.98 6.49
C ALA A 50 -1.49 -5.47 7.67
N LYS A 51 -0.89 -5.89 8.79
CA LYS A 51 -1.63 -6.39 9.97
C LYS A 51 -2.64 -5.38 10.51
N THR A 52 -2.33 -4.09 10.43
CA THR A 52 -3.22 -3.01 10.89
C THR A 52 -4.37 -2.82 9.90
N ILE A 53 -4.06 -2.53 8.63
CA ILE A 53 -5.11 -2.24 7.64
C ILE A 53 -6.00 -3.46 7.37
N MET A 54 -5.43 -4.66 7.39
CA MET A 54 -6.16 -5.91 7.19
C MET A 54 -7.01 -6.31 8.40
N SER A 55 -6.82 -5.68 9.56
CA SER A 55 -7.73 -5.78 10.70
C SER A 55 -8.83 -4.70 10.64
N GLN A 56 -8.52 -3.51 10.11
CA GLN A 56 -9.48 -2.42 9.93
C GLN A 56 -10.55 -2.74 8.88
N ILE A 57 -10.16 -3.33 7.75
CA ILE A 57 -11.07 -3.71 6.66
C ILE A 57 -12.24 -4.62 7.13
N PRO A 58 -11.98 -5.77 7.79
CA PRO A 58 -13.06 -6.64 8.24
C PRO A 58 -13.85 -6.03 9.39
N ALA A 59 -13.22 -5.26 10.28
CA ALA A 59 -13.93 -4.54 11.35
C ALA A 59 -14.98 -3.57 10.79
N GLU A 60 -14.63 -2.79 9.75
CA GLU A 60 -15.55 -1.91 9.04
C GLU A 60 -16.67 -2.71 8.36
N ALA A 61 -16.33 -3.78 7.61
CA ALA A 61 -17.32 -4.62 6.94
C ALA A 61 -18.33 -5.27 7.91
N LEU A 62 -17.88 -5.61 9.12
CA LEU A 62 -18.69 -6.23 10.17
C LEU A 62 -19.38 -5.21 11.10
N GLY A 63 -18.97 -3.95 11.11
CA GLY A 63 -19.47 -2.94 12.04
C GLY A 63 -19.06 -3.21 13.50
N ILE A 64 -17.88 -3.77 13.72
CA ILE A 64 -17.32 -4.09 15.04
C ILE A 64 -16.03 -3.31 15.30
N ALA A 65 -15.52 -3.38 16.54
CA ALA A 65 -14.27 -2.72 16.88
C ALA A 65 -13.07 -3.49 16.28
N VAL A 66 -11.98 -2.79 15.96
CA VAL A 66 -10.77 -3.43 15.42
C VAL A 66 -10.15 -4.39 16.44
N GLU A 67 -10.30 -4.08 17.72
CA GLU A 67 -9.86 -4.89 18.86
C GLU A 67 -10.60 -6.23 18.96
N ASP A 68 -11.78 -6.34 18.33
CA ASP A 68 -12.56 -7.57 18.24
C ASP A 68 -12.12 -8.46 17.06
N ILE A 69 -11.14 -8.03 16.26
CA ILE A 69 -10.55 -8.82 15.18
C ILE A 69 -9.32 -9.58 15.68
N VAL A 70 -9.29 -10.88 15.39
CA VAL A 70 -8.12 -11.74 15.60
C VAL A 70 -7.50 -12.03 14.24
N PHE A 71 -6.42 -11.33 13.91
CA PHE A 71 -5.75 -11.48 12.62
C PHE A 71 -4.73 -12.63 12.65
N ILE A 72 -4.94 -13.64 11.80
CA ILE A 72 -4.13 -14.86 11.71
C ILE A 72 -3.51 -14.92 10.32
N CYS A 73 -2.19 -14.74 10.26
CA CYS A 73 -1.43 -14.72 9.01
C CYS A 73 -0.08 -15.45 9.16
N GLU A 74 0.63 -15.62 8.04
CA GLU A 74 2.02 -16.13 8.00
C GLU A 74 2.19 -17.61 8.43
N ASP A 75 1.12 -18.40 8.39
CA ASP A 75 1.15 -19.86 8.63
C ASP A 75 0.41 -20.61 7.50
N SER A 76 1.18 -21.25 6.61
CA SER A 76 0.64 -21.97 5.45
C SER A 76 -0.14 -23.23 5.81
N SER A 77 -0.06 -23.72 7.05
CA SER A 77 -0.82 -24.90 7.49
C SER A 77 -2.28 -24.58 7.78
N ILE A 78 -2.61 -23.32 8.08
CA ILE A 78 -3.95 -22.89 8.52
C ILE A 78 -4.51 -21.69 7.74
N THR A 79 -3.68 -20.97 6.99
CA THR A 79 -4.12 -19.79 6.22
C THR A 79 -4.21 -20.07 4.73
N PRO A 80 -5.24 -19.55 4.05
CA PRO A 80 -5.34 -19.68 2.60
C PRO A 80 -4.32 -18.78 1.88
N ASP A 81 -3.87 -19.21 0.70
CA ASP A 81 -2.92 -18.43 -0.12
C ASP A 81 -3.50 -17.05 -0.49
N ALA A 82 -2.69 -16.01 -0.23
CA ALA A 82 -3.02 -14.63 -0.54
C ALA A 82 -2.11 -14.03 -1.61
N GLY A 83 -1.14 -14.78 -2.15
CA GLY A 83 -0.06 -14.28 -3.01
C GLY A 83 1.03 -13.54 -2.22
N THR A 84 2.12 -13.19 -2.90
CA THR A 84 3.28 -12.52 -2.32
C THR A 84 3.03 -11.06 -1.97
N ALA A 85 3.75 -10.55 -0.97
CA ALA A 85 3.82 -9.13 -0.62
C ALA A 85 4.74 -8.37 -1.58
N ALA A 86 4.26 -8.15 -2.81
CA ALA A 86 4.95 -7.43 -3.89
C ALA A 86 3.94 -6.72 -4.81
N ALA A 87 4.40 -5.93 -5.79
CA ALA A 87 3.56 -5.26 -6.78
C ALA A 87 2.44 -4.38 -6.18
N SER A 88 2.66 -3.88 -4.97
CA SER A 88 1.74 -3.05 -4.18
C SER A 88 0.34 -3.64 -4.02
N ARG A 89 0.18 -4.95 -4.19
CA ARG A 89 -1.13 -5.61 -4.39
C ARG A 89 -1.90 -5.93 -3.11
N GLN A 90 -1.21 -6.02 -1.97
CA GLN A 90 -1.79 -6.59 -0.74
C GLN A 90 -3.02 -5.80 -0.28
N THR A 91 -2.96 -4.47 -0.26
CA THR A 91 -4.14 -3.64 0.08
C THR A 91 -5.30 -3.88 -0.88
N TYR A 92 -5.04 -3.98 -2.18
CA TYR A 92 -6.08 -4.13 -3.19
C TYR A 92 -6.62 -5.57 -3.28
N ASN A 93 -5.79 -6.56 -3.64
CA ASN A 93 -6.22 -7.94 -3.81
C ASN A 93 -6.60 -8.60 -2.48
N THR A 94 -5.68 -8.58 -1.51
CA THR A 94 -5.87 -9.27 -0.25
C THR A 94 -6.89 -8.56 0.64
N GLY A 95 -6.89 -7.22 0.64
CA GLY A 95 -7.94 -6.44 1.29
C GLY A 95 -9.33 -6.74 0.73
N ASN A 96 -9.50 -6.88 -0.59
CA ASN A 96 -10.78 -7.31 -1.17
C ASN A 96 -11.18 -8.73 -0.76
N ALA A 97 -10.25 -9.70 -0.78
CA ALA A 97 -10.55 -11.06 -0.34
C ALA A 97 -11.04 -11.09 1.12
N ILE A 98 -10.41 -10.30 2.00
CA ILE A 98 -10.82 -10.14 3.41
C ILE A 98 -12.18 -9.47 3.52
N LYS A 99 -12.41 -8.38 2.77
CA LYS A 99 -13.70 -7.68 2.74
C LYS A 99 -14.83 -8.65 2.35
N ILE A 100 -14.64 -9.42 1.29
CA ILE A 100 -15.61 -10.42 0.82
C ILE A 100 -15.87 -11.48 1.89
N ALA A 101 -14.82 -12.02 2.52
CA ALA A 101 -14.96 -13.01 3.59
C ALA A 101 -15.77 -12.44 4.79
N ALA A 102 -15.49 -11.20 5.17
CA ALA A 102 -16.18 -10.51 6.26
C ALA A 102 -17.64 -10.18 5.93
N GLU A 103 -17.94 -9.76 4.70
CA GLU A 103 -19.31 -9.52 4.22
C GLU A 103 -20.12 -10.82 4.17
N ASN A 104 -19.53 -11.91 3.67
CA ASN A 104 -20.15 -13.22 3.69
C ASN A 104 -20.42 -13.71 5.12
N LEU A 105 -19.48 -13.49 6.05
CA LEU A 105 -19.68 -13.82 7.47
C LEU A 105 -20.79 -12.95 8.08
N ARG A 106 -20.83 -11.65 7.77
CA ARG A 106 -21.90 -10.75 8.20
C ARG A 106 -23.27 -11.30 7.82
N GLU A 107 -23.45 -11.73 6.58
CA GLU A 107 -24.73 -12.29 6.12
C GLU A 107 -25.13 -13.53 6.92
N GLN A 108 -24.19 -14.45 7.16
CA GLN A 108 -24.44 -15.63 8.00
C GLN A 108 -24.83 -15.24 9.44
N ILE A 109 -24.14 -14.26 10.02
CA ILE A 109 -24.45 -13.73 11.36
C ILE A 109 -25.88 -13.17 11.40
N LEU A 110 -26.29 -12.39 10.39
CA LEU A 110 -27.64 -11.83 10.32
C LEU A 110 -28.70 -12.93 10.21
N VAL A 111 -28.46 -13.97 9.40
CA VAL A 111 -29.37 -15.12 9.28
C VAL A 111 -29.50 -15.88 10.60
N LYS A 112 -28.38 -16.17 11.28
CA LYS A 112 -28.43 -16.86 12.59
C LYS A 112 -29.02 -16.00 13.70
N SER A 113 -28.80 -14.69 13.66
CA SER A 113 -29.42 -13.75 14.60
C SER A 113 -30.93 -13.68 14.39
N LYS A 114 -31.40 -13.74 13.13
CA LYS A 114 -32.84 -13.82 12.81
C LYS A 114 -33.47 -15.05 13.46
N GLU A 115 -32.85 -16.22 13.32
CA GLU A 115 -33.30 -17.48 13.94
C GLU A 115 -33.33 -17.36 15.46
N ALA A 116 -32.24 -16.90 16.08
CA ALA A 116 -32.10 -16.78 17.53
C ALA A 116 -33.10 -15.79 18.14
N LEU A 117 -33.41 -14.69 17.44
CA LEU A 117 -34.36 -13.68 17.87
C LEU A 117 -35.82 -14.01 17.54
N GLY A 118 -36.08 -15.12 16.84
CA GLY A 118 -37.42 -15.52 16.40
C GLY A 118 -38.05 -14.52 15.42
N LEU A 119 -37.26 -13.99 14.48
CA LEU A 119 -37.70 -13.01 13.49
C LEU A 119 -38.07 -13.69 12.17
N ASN A 120 -38.98 -13.06 11.42
CA ASN A 120 -39.42 -13.56 10.12
C ASN A 120 -38.53 -13.13 8.94
N THR A 121 -37.71 -12.07 9.10
CA THR A 121 -36.83 -11.52 8.05
C THR A 121 -35.53 -10.95 8.62
N THR A 122 -34.48 -10.91 7.80
CA THR A 122 -33.23 -10.16 8.09
C THR A 122 -33.33 -8.68 7.73
N VAL A 123 -34.39 -8.26 7.03
CA VAL A 123 -34.61 -6.85 6.65
C VAL A 123 -34.64 -5.98 7.89
N GLY A 124 -33.81 -4.93 7.89
CA GLY A 124 -33.70 -3.99 9.00
C GLY A 124 -32.83 -4.48 10.16
N LEU A 125 -32.19 -5.64 10.05
CA LEU A 125 -31.11 -6.01 10.97
C LEU A 125 -29.82 -5.25 10.62
N ASP A 126 -29.05 -4.95 11.65
CA ASP A 126 -27.71 -4.38 11.51
C ASP A 126 -26.81 -4.89 12.63
N ILE A 127 -25.50 -4.74 12.44
CA ILE A 127 -24.48 -5.06 13.45
C ILE A 127 -23.75 -3.78 13.80
N LYS A 128 -23.68 -3.47 15.10
CA LYS A 128 -22.89 -2.35 15.62
C LYS A 128 -22.39 -2.67 17.02
N GLY A 129 -21.10 -2.46 17.28
CA GLY A 129 -20.50 -2.61 18.62
C GLY A 129 -20.68 -4.02 19.19
N GLY A 130 -20.38 -5.05 18.38
CA GLY A 130 -20.46 -6.44 18.79
C GLY A 130 -21.88 -6.98 19.02
N ARG A 131 -22.91 -6.31 18.48
CA ARG A 131 -24.31 -6.66 18.68
C ARG A 131 -25.11 -6.55 17.39
N VAL A 132 -25.98 -7.53 17.16
CA VAL A 132 -27.02 -7.48 16.13
C VAL A 132 -28.30 -6.91 16.72
N PHE A 133 -28.93 -5.95 16.03
CA PHE A 133 -30.15 -5.28 16.47
C PHE A 133 -31.09 -5.00 15.31
N ILE A 134 -32.38 -4.80 15.62
CA ILE A 134 -33.40 -4.38 14.66
C ILE A 134 -33.45 -2.85 14.62
N LYS A 135 -33.26 -2.22 13.45
CA LYS A 135 -33.30 -0.76 13.29
C LYS A 135 -34.61 -0.13 13.78
N SER A 136 -35.73 -0.79 13.52
CA SER A 136 -37.06 -0.33 13.93
C SER A 136 -37.40 -0.63 15.40
N PHE A 137 -36.68 -1.56 16.04
CA PHE A 137 -36.90 -1.91 17.44
C PHE A 137 -35.56 -2.27 18.13
N PRO A 138 -34.69 -1.27 18.40
CA PRO A 138 -33.29 -1.51 18.81
C PRO A 138 -33.11 -2.20 20.16
N SER A 139 -34.18 -2.35 20.96
CA SER A 139 -34.15 -3.12 22.20
C SER A 139 -34.16 -4.64 21.99
N LYS A 140 -34.52 -5.12 20.80
CA LYS A 140 -34.44 -6.55 20.46
C LYS A 140 -33.11 -6.85 19.79
N THR A 141 -32.24 -7.54 20.52
CA THR A 141 -30.83 -7.68 20.16
C THR A 141 -30.25 -9.03 20.58
N ILE A 142 -29.15 -9.41 19.94
CA ILE A 142 -28.28 -10.50 20.37
C ILE A 142 -26.82 -10.08 20.19
N THR A 143 -25.97 -10.38 21.15
CA THR A 143 -24.53 -10.11 21.06
C THR A 143 -23.83 -11.15 20.20
N LEU A 144 -22.71 -10.78 19.57
CA LEU A 144 -21.89 -11.73 18.83
C LEU A 144 -21.35 -12.84 19.74
N LYS A 145 -21.11 -12.53 21.02
CA LYS A 145 -20.71 -13.51 22.02
C LYS A 145 -21.81 -14.55 22.30
N GLU A 146 -23.04 -14.12 22.55
CA GLU A 146 -24.18 -15.04 22.73
C GLU A 146 -24.34 -15.93 21.49
N LEU A 147 -24.22 -15.34 20.29
CA LEU A 147 -24.30 -16.09 19.05
C LEU A 147 -23.14 -17.10 18.89
N GLY A 148 -21.90 -16.69 19.22
CA GLY A 148 -20.72 -17.55 19.20
C GLY A 148 -20.82 -18.72 20.18
N GLU A 149 -21.34 -18.48 21.40
CA GLU A 149 -21.59 -19.52 22.39
C GLU A 149 -22.65 -20.53 21.93
N MET A 150 -23.74 -20.04 21.30
CA MET A 150 -24.79 -20.89 20.73
C MET A 150 -24.27 -21.78 19.59
N LEU A 151 -23.32 -21.27 18.80
CA LEU A 151 -22.79 -21.93 17.60
C LEU A 151 -21.44 -22.63 17.84
N LYS A 152 -20.99 -22.78 19.10
CA LYS A 152 -19.66 -23.33 19.44
C LYS A 152 -19.34 -24.70 18.82
N ALA A 153 -20.34 -25.53 18.57
CA ALA A 153 -20.15 -26.86 17.97
C ALA A 153 -19.94 -26.79 16.44
N GLN A 154 -20.41 -25.73 15.81
CA GLN A 154 -20.28 -25.45 14.39
C GLN A 154 -20.16 -23.93 14.17
N PRO A 155 -18.96 -23.36 14.41
CA PRO A 155 -18.73 -21.93 14.25
C PRO A 155 -19.09 -21.45 12.84
N LEU A 156 -19.56 -20.20 12.75
CA LEU A 156 -19.80 -19.58 11.44
C LEU A 156 -18.46 -19.29 10.79
N ARG A 157 -18.28 -19.76 9.57
CA ARG A 157 -17.08 -19.59 8.77
C ARG A 157 -17.48 -19.22 7.35
N ALA A 158 -16.84 -18.20 6.81
CA ALA A 158 -17.08 -17.72 5.47
C ALA A 158 -15.76 -17.49 4.72
N GLU A 159 -15.76 -17.82 3.44
CA GLU A 159 -14.61 -17.63 2.57
C GLU A 159 -14.78 -16.38 1.72
N GLY A 160 -13.67 -15.76 1.36
CA GLY A 160 -13.60 -14.69 0.39
C GLY A 160 -12.46 -14.95 -0.58
N GLN A 161 -12.70 -14.64 -1.85
CA GLN A 161 -11.70 -14.72 -2.90
C GLN A 161 -11.82 -13.49 -3.79
N PHE A 162 -10.69 -12.93 -4.16
CA PHE A 162 -10.62 -11.87 -5.14
C PHE A 162 -9.54 -12.17 -6.17
N THR A 163 -9.84 -11.87 -7.44
CA THR A 163 -8.90 -11.96 -8.55
C THR A 163 -8.88 -10.64 -9.28
N ALA A 164 -7.72 -10.00 -9.40
CA ALA A 164 -7.60 -8.77 -10.18
C ALA A 164 -7.86 -9.06 -11.67
N GLN A 165 -8.73 -8.27 -12.29
CA GLN A 165 -9.08 -8.44 -13.69
C GLN A 165 -8.06 -7.73 -14.59
N THR A 166 -7.23 -8.53 -15.28
CA THR A 166 -6.22 -8.04 -16.22
C THR A 166 -6.21 -8.89 -17.48
N THR A 167 -5.70 -8.35 -18.59
CA THR A 167 -5.48 -9.09 -19.83
C THR A 167 -4.00 -9.25 -20.12
N GLN A 168 -3.66 -10.22 -20.95
CA GLN A 168 -2.34 -10.26 -21.57
C GLN A 168 -2.15 -9.06 -22.49
N ILE A 169 -0.90 -8.65 -22.65
CA ILE A 169 -0.47 -7.73 -23.69
C ILE A 169 -0.30 -8.53 -24.98
N ASP A 170 -0.84 -8.03 -26.08
CA ASP A 170 -0.56 -8.52 -27.42
C ASP A 170 0.92 -8.27 -27.76
N THR A 171 1.67 -9.32 -28.05
CA THR A 171 3.13 -9.25 -28.21
C THR A 171 3.58 -8.54 -29.50
N GLU A 172 2.69 -8.41 -30.49
CA GLU A 172 3.01 -7.73 -31.76
C GLU A 172 2.74 -6.22 -31.67
N THR A 173 1.64 -5.85 -31.01
CA THR A 173 1.14 -4.46 -30.96
C THR A 173 1.47 -3.74 -29.64
N GLY A 174 1.78 -4.48 -28.58
CA GLY A 174 1.97 -3.94 -27.23
C GLY A 174 0.68 -3.48 -26.55
N GLN A 175 -0.50 -3.82 -27.09
CA GLN A 175 -1.79 -3.38 -26.57
C GLN A 175 -2.39 -4.38 -25.58
N GLY A 176 -3.05 -3.87 -24.54
CA GLY A 176 -3.78 -4.67 -23.55
C GLY A 176 -4.13 -3.87 -22.30
N ALA A 177 -4.78 -4.52 -21.34
CA ALA A 177 -5.03 -4.00 -20.00
C ALA A 177 -4.26 -4.85 -18.95
N PRO A 178 -2.91 -4.76 -18.93
CA PRO A 178 -2.09 -5.65 -18.11
C PRO A 178 -2.22 -5.38 -16.62
N TYR A 179 -2.64 -4.20 -16.18
CA TYR A 179 -2.69 -3.85 -14.76
C TYR A 179 -3.99 -3.14 -14.42
N TRP A 180 -4.49 -3.37 -13.20
CA TRP A 180 -5.60 -2.62 -12.64
C TRP A 180 -5.63 -2.81 -11.11
N PRO A 181 -5.82 -1.74 -10.30
CA PRO A 181 -5.99 -0.35 -10.69
C PRO A 181 -4.65 0.36 -10.92
N TYR A 182 -4.73 1.60 -11.40
CA TYR A 182 -3.59 2.50 -11.49
C TYR A 182 -3.55 3.48 -10.31
N THR A 183 -2.36 3.69 -9.80
CA THR A 183 -2.02 4.65 -8.76
C THR A 183 -1.14 5.74 -9.35
N PHE A 184 -1.42 7.00 -9.02
CA PHE A 184 -0.66 8.15 -9.48
C PHE A 184 0.11 8.82 -8.34
N SER A 185 1.26 9.40 -8.65
CA SER A 185 2.02 10.21 -7.69
C SER A 185 2.77 11.33 -8.39
N VAL A 186 2.91 12.46 -7.72
CA VAL A 186 3.69 13.60 -8.20
C VAL A 186 4.58 14.13 -7.08
N TYR A 187 5.85 14.30 -7.41
CA TYR A 187 6.83 14.98 -6.57
C TYR A 187 7.15 16.35 -7.15
N GLY A 188 7.22 17.35 -6.27
CA GLY A 188 7.87 18.64 -6.52
C GLY A 188 9.08 18.76 -5.59
N ILE A 189 10.27 19.00 -6.13
CA ILE A 189 11.51 19.04 -5.36
C ILE A 189 12.30 20.31 -5.70
N GLU A 190 12.74 21.02 -4.67
CA GLU A 190 13.71 22.12 -4.76
C GLU A 190 15.08 21.64 -4.31
N VAL A 191 16.10 21.94 -5.11
CA VAL A 191 17.50 21.60 -4.81
C VAL A 191 18.40 22.82 -4.82
N GLU A 192 19.52 22.72 -4.10
CA GLU A 192 20.68 23.60 -4.24
C GLU A 192 21.88 22.78 -4.70
N VAL A 193 22.48 23.17 -5.83
CA VAL A 193 23.67 22.54 -6.40
C VAL A 193 24.87 23.44 -6.17
N ASP A 194 25.89 22.95 -5.48
CA ASP A 194 27.19 23.62 -5.45
C ASP A 194 28.02 23.24 -6.67
N THR A 195 28.13 24.16 -7.62
CA THR A 195 28.85 23.92 -8.88
C THR A 195 30.35 23.71 -8.72
N ASN A 196 30.92 23.98 -7.53
CA ASN A 196 32.34 23.78 -7.26
C ASN A 196 32.63 22.36 -6.74
N THR A 197 31.67 21.75 -6.04
CA THR A 197 31.84 20.44 -5.38
C THR A 197 30.97 19.34 -5.99
N GLY A 198 29.92 19.70 -6.72
CA GLY A 198 28.93 18.77 -7.28
C GLY A 198 27.88 18.30 -6.27
N ILE A 199 27.96 18.75 -5.02
CA ILE A 199 27.00 18.37 -3.98
C ILE A 199 25.62 18.92 -4.34
N VAL A 200 24.60 18.07 -4.23
CA VAL A 200 23.19 18.39 -4.41
C VAL A 200 22.49 18.26 -3.06
N GLU A 201 21.95 19.37 -2.57
CA GLU A 201 21.20 19.44 -1.32
C GLU A 201 19.71 19.59 -1.62
N ILE A 202 18.85 18.80 -0.97
CA ILE A 202 17.39 18.93 -1.10
C ILE A 202 16.91 19.97 -0.09
N LEU A 203 16.35 21.08 -0.59
CA LEU A 203 15.87 22.17 0.27
C LEU A 203 14.41 21.98 0.68
N HIS A 204 13.58 21.50 -0.25
CA HIS A 204 12.15 21.30 -0.04
C HIS A 204 11.65 20.16 -0.93
N ALA A 205 10.71 19.37 -0.40
CA ALA A 205 10.07 18.30 -1.15
C ALA A 205 8.58 18.22 -0.79
N VAL A 206 7.74 18.08 -1.82
CA VAL A 206 6.31 17.80 -1.70
C VAL A 206 5.95 16.56 -2.51
N CYS A 207 5.09 15.72 -1.94
CA CYS A 207 4.53 14.54 -2.60
C CYS A 207 3.00 14.60 -2.55
N ALA A 208 2.35 14.55 -3.72
CA ALA A 208 0.94 14.28 -3.84
C ALA A 208 0.73 12.83 -4.28
N GLN A 209 0.14 12.01 -3.41
CA GLN A 209 -0.05 10.58 -3.62
C GLN A 209 -1.54 10.26 -3.71
N ASP A 210 -1.96 9.71 -4.84
CA ASP A 210 -3.29 9.12 -4.98
C ASP A 210 -3.33 7.76 -4.27
N VAL A 211 -4.23 7.62 -3.31
CA VAL A 211 -4.37 6.41 -2.48
C VAL A 211 -5.69 5.68 -2.71
N GLY A 212 -6.54 6.22 -3.59
CA GLY A 212 -7.94 5.86 -3.68
C GLY A 212 -8.71 6.27 -2.44
N ARG A 213 -8.72 5.41 -1.42
CA ARG A 213 -9.29 5.65 -0.09
C ARG A 213 -8.23 5.35 0.96
N ALA A 214 -7.98 6.30 1.85
CA ALA A 214 -7.07 6.11 2.96
C ALA A 214 -7.69 5.21 4.04
N ILE A 215 -7.30 3.93 4.07
CA ILE A 215 -7.68 3.03 5.17
C ILE A 215 -7.03 3.49 6.49
N ASN A 216 -5.75 3.87 6.42
CA ASN A 216 -5.01 4.41 7.56
C ASN A 216 -4.07 5.53 7.08
N PRO A 217 -4.48 6.81 7.24
CA PRO A 217 -3.69 7.96 6.79
C PRO A 217 -2.27 7.99 7.37
N ARG A 218 -2.09 7.58 8.63
CA ARG A 218 -0.77 7.59 9.30
C ARG A 218 0.19 6.56 8.70
N LEU A 219 -0.31 5.38 8.32
CA LEU A 219 0.51 4.37 7.64
C LEU A 219 0.85 4.81 6.21
N ILE A 220 -0.08 5.51 5.54
CA ILE A 220 0.17 6.12 4.24
C ILE A 220 1.30 7.15 4.33
N GLU A 221 1.24 8.07 5.29
CA GLU A 221 2.29 9.06 5.52
C GLU A 221 3.65 8.39 5.76
N GLY A 222 3.69 7.33 6.57
CA GLY A 222 4.91 6.55 6.80
C GLY A 222 5.46 5.87 5.54
N GLN A 223 4.59 5.36 4.67
CA GLN A 223 5.00 4.85 3.35
C GLN A 223 5.56 5.96 2.46
N MET A 224 4.95 7.15 2.46
CA MET A 224 5.45 8.31 1.71
C MET A 224 6.83 8.73 2.20
N ASP A 225 7.05 8.79 3.52
CA ASP A 225 8.37 9.13 4.10
C ASP A 225 9.43 8.09 3.73
N GLY A 226 9.13 6.80 3.88
CA GLY A 226 10.05 5.71 3.55
C GLY A 226 10.35 5.63 2.05
N GLY A 227 9.33 5.81 1.22
CA GLY A 227 9.45 5.85 -0.23
C GLY A 227 10.29 7.02 -0.71
N PHE A 228 10.10 8.20 -0.12
CA PHE A 228 10.91 9.37 -0.41
C PHE A 228 12.38 9.16 -0.03
N ALA A 229 12.66 8.66 1.17
CA ALA A 229 14.02 8.35 1.61
C ALA A 229 14.71 7.33 0.69
N MET A 230 14.00 6.26 0.29
CA MET A 230 14.53 5.26 -0.65
C MET A 230 14.78 5.86 -2.04
N GLY A 231 13.85 6.69 -2.53
CA GLY A 231 13.99 7.38 -3.81
C GLY A 231 15.15 8.38 -3.82
N LEU A 232 15.41 9.04 -2.69
CA LEU A 232 16.55 9.94 -2.49
C LEU A 232 17.87 9.15 -2.51
N GLY A 233 17.93 8.04 -1.79
CA GLY A 233 19.04 7.09 -1.80
C GLY A 233 19.39 6.65 -3.20
N TYR A 234 18.39 6.13 -3.91
CA TYR A 234 18.52 5.69 -5.30
C TYR A 234 18.98 6.80 -6.26
N ALA A 235 18.54 8.03 -6.03
CA ALA A 235 18.88 9.15 -6.89
C ALA A 235 20.31 9.69 -6.65
N ILE A 236 20.80 9.75 -5.41
CA ILE A 236 22.00 10.53 -5.06
C ILE A 236 23.14 9.67 -4.46
N PHE A 237 22.82 8.59 -3.75
CA PHE A 237 23.78 7.93 -2.86
C PHE A 237 24.13 6.50 -3.27
N GLU A 238 23.13 5.72 -3.66
CA GLU A 238 23.20 4.26 -3.72
C GLU A 238 23.87 3.76 -5.01
N ASP A 239 25.15 3.36 -4.91
CA ASP A 239 25.90 2.70 -5.99
C ASP A 239 26.51 1.38 -5.51
N LEU A 240 26.16 0.28 -6.17
CA LEU A 240 26.76 -1.04 -5.95
C LEU A 240 28.22 -1.12 -6.44
N ASN A 241 28.61 -0.23 -7.34
CA ASN A 241 29.92 -0.15 -7.98
C ASN A 241 30.35 -1.53 -8.51
N LEU A 242 29.57 -2.05 -9.47
CA LEU A 242 29.81 -3.37 -10.05
C LEU A 242 31.01 -3.33 -11.00
N GLN A 243 32.08 -4.06 -10.65
CA GLN A 243 33.30 -4.11 -11.46
C GLN A 243 33.66 -5.54 -11.81
N LYS A 244 33.67 -5.86 -13.11
CA LYS A 244 33.97 -7.21 -13.63
C LYS A 244 33.14 -8.29 -12.92
N GLY A 245 31.86 -8.01 -12.68
CA GLY A 245 30.92 -8.93 -12.03
C GLY A 245 31.02 -9.00 -10.50
N ALA A 246 31.89 -8.22 -9.85
CA ALA A 246 32.00 -8.16 -8.40
C ALA A 246 31.44 -6.84 -7.85
N ILE A 247 30.58 -6.91 -6.83
CA ILE A 247 30.09 -5.75 -6.08
C ILE A 247 31.27 -5.21 -5.26
N ARG A 248 31.62 -3.95 -5.46
CA ARG A 248 32.71 -3.30 -4.70
C ARG A 248 32.21 -2.64 -3.42
N ASN A 249 30.97 -2.17 -3.41
CA ASN A 249 30.34 -1.53 -2.27
C ASN A 249 29.38 -2.53 -1.59
N ASN A 250 29.92 -3.57 -0.95
CA ASN A 250 29.13 -4.65 -0.35
C ASN A 250 28.98 -4.56 1.19
N ALA A 251 29.24 -3.40 1.77
CA ALA A 251 29.08 -3.12 3.20
C ALA A 251 28.39 -1.76 3.39
N PHE A 252 27.62 -1.57 4.47
CA PHE A 252 26.95 -0.28 4.74
C PHE A 252 27.89 0.92 4.93
N SER A 253 29.18 0.67 5.18
CA SER A 253 30.19 1.73 5.21
C SER A 253 30.61 2.21 3.81
N SER A 254 30.34 1.43 2.75
CA SER A 254 30.69 1.73 1.36
C SER A 254 29.47 1.85 0.43
N TYR A 255 28.37 1.20 0.75
CA TYR A 255 27.06 1.39 0.14
C TYR A 255 26.28 2.41 0.98
N LEU A 256 26.28 3.65 0.53
CA LEU A 256 25.71 4.76 1.28
C LEU A 256 24.19 4.77 1.09
N ILE A 257 23.48 4.57 2.20
CA ILE A 257 22.04 4.86 2.30
C ILE A 257 21.85 6.22 2.98
N PRO A 258 20.78 6.97 2.68
CA PRO A 258 20.51 8.24 3.35
C PRO A 258 20.43 8.08 4.86
N THR A 259 21.06 9.01 5.58
CA THR A 259 20.92 9.15 7.03
C THR A 259 19.74 10.06 7.38
N ALA A 260 19.37 10.10 8.65
CA ALA A 260 18.33 11.01 9.14
C ALA A 260 18.67 12.51 8.91
N MET A 261 19.93 12.85 8.66
CA MET A 261 20.34 14.23 8.36
C MET A 261 20.24 14.56 6.86
N ASP A 262 20.13 13.54 6.00
CA ASP A 262 20.06 13.72 4.54
C ASP A 262 18.62 13.86 4.05
N VAL A 263 17.65 13.34 4.80
CA VAL A 263 16.23 13.33 4.42
C VAL A 263 15.53 14.57 4.99
N PRO A 264 15.10 15.53 4.16
CA PRO A 264 14.32 16.67 4.64
C PRO A 264 12.89 16.24 5.03
N GLU A 265 12.19 17.13 5.73
CA GLU A 265 10.75 16.96 5.96
C GLU A 265 10.00 16.97 4.61
N LEU A 266 9.19 15.94 4.37
CA LEU A 266 8.37 15.81 3.19
C LEU A 266 6.97 16.40 3.44
N GLU A 267 6.59 17.41 2.66
CA GLU A 267 5.19 17.86 2.60
C GLU A 267 4.35 16.79 1.90
N LYS A 268 3.37 16.22 2.60
CA LYS A 268 2.57 15.07 2.14
C LYS A 268 1.14 15.49 1.86
N ILE A 269 0.68 15.22 0.64
CA ILE A 269 -0.69 15.48 0.20
C ILE A 269 -1.32 14.14 -0.18
N ILE A 270 -2.29 13.69 0.63
CA ILE A 270 -3.08 12.49 0.34
C ILE A 270 -4.23 12.87 -0.58
N ILE A 271 -4.27 12.28 -1.77
CA ILE A 271 -5.35 12.44 -2.74
C ILE A 271 -6.26 11.21 -2.67
N GLU A 272 -7.54 11.43 -2.34
CA GLU A 272 -8.54 10.37 -2.33
C GLU A 272 -9.44 10.46 -3.58
N ASP A 273 -9.21 9.56 -4.52
CA ASP A 273 -10.12 9.28 -5.66
C ASP A 273 -10.50 7.79 -5.63
N PRO A 274 -11.56 7.42 -4.89
CA PRO A 274 -11.86 6.02 -4.56
C PRO A 274 -11.99 5.10 -5.78
N GLU A 275 -11.21 4.00 -5.78
CA GLU A 275 -11.34 2.95 -6.79
C GLU A 275 -12.50 2.02 -6.45
N SER A 276 -13.55 2.05 -7.28
CA SER A 276 -14.77 1.25 -7.15
C SER A 276 -14.54 -0.25 -6.93
N THR A 277 -13.45 -0.81 -7.49
CA THR A 277 -13.11 -2.23 -7.36
C THR A 277 -12.22 -2.54 -6.16
N GLY A 278 -11.72 -1.54 -5.44
CA GLY A 278 -10.87 -1.69 -4.26
C GLY A 278 -11.66 -1.83 -2.96
N PRO A 279 -11.07 -2.37 -1.89
CA PRO A 279 -11.75 -2.46 -0.60
C PRO A 279 -12.02 -1.06 -0.06
N PHE A 280 -13.31 -0.69 -0.03
CA PHE A 280 -13.78 0.66 0.32
C PHE A 280 -13.20 1.81 -0.53
N GLY A 281 -12.67 1.51 -1.73
CA GLY A 281 -12.01 2.51 -2.57
C GLY A 281 -10.49 2.49 -2.56
N ALA A 282 -9.85 1.67 -1.72
CA ALA A 282 -8.40 1.76 -1.48
C ALA A 282 -7.55 1.15 -2.60
N LYS A 283 -6.37 1.74 -2.84
CA LYS A 283 -5.36 1.28 -3.79
C LYS A 283 -4.02 0.97 -3.12
N GLY A 284 -3.12 0.33 -3.87
CA GLY A 284 -1.75 0.06 -3.44
C GLY A 284 -0.84 1.26 -3.62
N ILE A 285 0.01 1.55 -2.63
CA ILE A 285 0.94 2.70 -2.66
C ILE A 285 2.38 2.37 -2.28
N GLY A 286 2.70 1.12 -1.94
CA GLY A 286 4.01 0.77 -1.36
C GLY A 286 5.21 1.10 -2.26
N GLU A 287 5.13 0.78 -3.55
CA GLU A 287 6.16 1.13 -4.54
C GLU A 287 5.95 2.52 -5.18
N PRO A 288 4.73 2.95 -5.56
CA PRO A 288 4.48 4.24 -6.20
C PRO A 288 5.14 5.45 -5.54
N VAL A 289 5.18 5.47 -4.21
CA VAL A 289 5.74 6.56 -3.39
C VAL A 289 7.23 6.79 -3.61
N MET A 290 7.98 5.84 -4.14
CA MET A 290 9.43 6.02 -4.40
C MET A 290 9.71 6.65 -5.77
N LEU A 291 8.88 6.34 -6.77
CA LEU A 291 9.30 6.38 -8.17
C LEU A 291 9.52 7.81 -8.72
N GLY A 292 8.75 8.79 -8.23
CA GLY A 292 8.81 10.16 -8.71
C GLY A 292 10.01 10.97 -8.21
N VAL A 293 10.77 10.46 -7.23
CA VAL A 293 11.82 11.21 -6.53
C VAL A 293 13.02 11.48 -7.44
N ALA A 294 13.61 10.43 -8.01
CA ALA A 294 14.77 10.55 -8.90
C ALA A 294 14.53 11.48 -10.11
N PRO A 295 13.42 11.33 -10.89
CA PRO A 295 13.18 12.25 -12.01
C PRO A 295 12.94 13.69 -11.55
N ALA A 296 12.29 13.92 -10.40
CA ALA A 296 12.11 15.26 -9.84
C ALA A 296 13.46 15.90 -9.49
N ILE A 297 14.37 15.16 -8.83
CA ILE A 297 15.74 15.63 -8.52
C ILE A 297 16.52 15.96 -9.79
N LEU A 298 16.54 15.06 -10.78
CA LEU A 298 17.24 15.28 -12.04
C LEU A 298 16.72 16.51 -12.80
N ASN A 299 15.40 16.73 -12.79
CA ASN A 299 14.79 17.92 -13.37
C ASN A 299 15.15 19.19 -12.61
N ALA A 300 15.24 19.12 -11.28
CA ALA A 300 15.64 20.24 -10.44
C ALA A 300 17.11 20.63 -10.66
N ILE A 301 18.02 19.64 -10.78
CA ILE A 301 19.43 19.85 -11.14
C ILE A 301 19.53 20.51 -12.51
N TYR A 302 18.78 20.02 -13.51
CA TYR A 302 18.76 20.64 -14.84
C TYR A 302 18.27 22.09 -14.79
N ASN A 303 17.23 22.38 -14.01
CA ASN A 303 16.74 23.74 -13.83
C ASN A 303 17.77 24.65 -13.15
N ALA A 304 18.51 24.14 -12.16
CA ALA A 304 19.54 24.89 -11.44
C ALA A 304 20.80 25.18 -12.29
N THR A 305 21.20 24.21 -13.12
CA THR A 305 22.53 24.20 -13.76
C THR A 305 22.49 24.32 -15.28
N GLY A 306 21.37 24.01 -15.94
CA GLY A 306 21.28 23.87 -17.39
C GLY A 306 21.90 22.57 -17.93
N VAL A 307 22.46 21.73 -17.07
CA VAL A 307 23.11 20.46 -17.43
C VAL A 307 22.14 19.31 -17.25
N ARG A 308 22.00 18.49 -18.29
CA ARG A 308 21.11 17.32 -18.28
C ARG A 308 21.93 16.08 -17.94
N ILE A 309 21.61 15.46 -16.81
CA ILE A 309 22.20 14.18 -16.38
C ILE A 309 21.17 13.07 -16.66
N ASN A 310 21.61 11.99 -17.30
CA ASN A 310 20.77 10.87 -17.72
C ASN A 310 21.17 9.55 -17.03
N GLU A 311 21.96 9.63 -15.97
CA GLU A 311 22.43 8.50 -15.18
C GLU A 311 22.25 8.81 -13.69
N ILE A 312 22.02 7.77 -12.90
CA ILE A 312 21.95 7.81 -11.44
C ILE A 312 22.85 6.70 -10.87
N PRO A 313 23.38 6.87 -9.65
CA PRO A 313 23.19 8.04 -8.77
C PRO A 313 23.94 9.29 -9.25
N VAL A 314 23.37 10.47 -8.99
CA VAL A 314 24.01 11.78 -9.26
C VAL A 314 24.97 12.16 -8.14
N THR A 315 26.00 11.33 -7.95
CA THR A 315 27.06 11.59 -6.98
C THR A 315 27.83 12.88 -7.35
N PRO A 316 28.53 13.51 -6.38
CA PRO A 316 29.21 14.78 -6.63
C PRO A 316 30.20 14.75 -7.81
N ASP A 317 30.91 13.63 -8.01
CA ASP A 317 31.84 13.45 -9.13
C ASP A 317 31.12 13.39 -10.49
N ILE A 318 29.95 12.76 -10.57
CA ILE A 318 29.11 12.71 -11.77
C ILE A 318 28.58 14.10 -12.10
N VAL A 319 28.07 14.83 -11.11
CA VAL A 319 27.60 16.21 -11.28
C VAL A 319 28.74 17.13 -11.75
N LEU A 320 29.92 17.06 -11.12
CA LEU A 320 31.08 17.85 -11.52
C LEU A 320 31.57 17.53 -12.93
N LYS A 321 31.57 16.26 -13.31
CA LYS A 321 31.94 15.83 -14.66
C LYS A 321 30.97 16.45 -15.68
N ALA A 322 29.67 16.34 -15.44
CA ALA A 322 28.66 16.90 -16.33
C ALA A 322 28.77 18.44 -16.46
N LEU A 323 29.05 19.15 -15.36
CA LEU A 323 29.29 20.60 -15.35
C LEU A 323 30.53 21.02 -16.17
N LYS A 324 31.59 20.19 -16.18
CA LYS A 324 32.81 20.47 -16.96
C LYS A 324 32.61 20.27 -18.45
N GLU A 325 31.86 19.24 -18.83
CA GLU A 325 31.55 18.96 -20.25
C GLU A 325 30.66 20.03 -20.87
N LYS A 326 29.88 20.75 -20.05
CA LYS A 326 29.03 21.84 -20.48
C LYS A 326 29.14 23.03 -19.52
N PRO A 327 30.19 23.86 -19.64
CA PRO A 327 30.40 25.01 -18.77
C PRO A 327 29.21 25.97 -18.83
N ILE A 328 28.77 26.44 -17.67
CA ILE A 328 27.61 27.33 -17.53
C ILE A 328 28.02 28.79 -17.47
#